data_AF-A0A6I2FCB8-F1
#
_entry.id   AF-A0A6I2FCB8-F1
#
_cell.length_a   1.000
_cell.length_b   1.000
_cell.length_c   1.000
_cell.angle_alpha   90.00
_cell.angle_beta   90.00
_cell.angle_gamma   90.00
#
_symmetry.space_group_name_H-M   'P 1'
#
loop_
_entity.id
_entity.type
_entity.pdbx_description
1 polymer ?
#
loop_
_entity_poly.entity_id
_entity_poly.type
_entity_poly.pdbx_seq_one_letter_code
_entity_poly.pdbx_strand_id
1 'polypeptide(L)'
;MARGSDGESALRKHLRVLEAFDTLRPFLTLTEIAHTAGLAPSTAHRLVAQLEAEGMLERLPDRTYRLGVRLWEFASRTPGALGLRELARPWMSGVHARVRQHTQLGVRSGRDVLFIERMSTREAVINATLIGGRTPMPVSSSGLVLLAHADPETLGDVVAAGWPRFTAQTIVGEAALRARLRRVRADGFADLPGHIHDQSRGVAVPVMGPHGVVYAALGVVIPNDGRSARGIIELLTLAAAGVTRALEDAYLPDGAPAHGRGVHALVNSSLASLDYFAGLGEERAAAG
;
A
#
# COMPACT_ATOMS: atom_id res chain seq x y z
N MET A 1 23.37 40.69 -1.66
CA MET A 1 23.25 39.26 -1.31
C MET A 1 21.80 38.83 -1.53
N ALA A 2 21.54 38.12 -2.62
CA ALA A 2 20.21 37.74 -3.04
C ALA A 2 19.70 36.56 -2.20
N ARG A 3 18.47 36.68 -1.70
CA ARG A 3 17.72 35.64 -1.00
C ARG A 3 17.49 34.46 -1.97
N GLY A 4 18.03 33.28 -1.66
CA GLY A 4 17.68 32.05 -2.37
C GLY A 4 16.18 31.79 -2.20
N SER A 5 15.47 31.56 -3.30
CA SER A 5 14.07 31.17 -3.26
C SER A 5 13.86 29.92 -2.41
N ASP A 6 12.73 29.83 -1.70
CA ASP A 6 12.21 28.62 -1.04
C ASP A 6 11.92 27.53 -2.10
N GLY A 7 12.98 27.01 -2.72
CA GLY A 7 12.95 26.29 -3.97
C GLY A 7 12.55 24.84 -3.80
N GLU A 8 11.30 24.53 -4.14
CA GLU A 8 10.85 23.15 -4.34
C GLU A 8 11.81 22.42 -5.31
N SER A 9 12.37 21.29 -4.84
CA SER A 9 13.39 20.54 -5.57
C SER A 9 12.87 20.02 -6.91
N ALA A 10 13.78 19.87 -7.88
CA ALA A 10 13.43 19.30 -9.19
C ALA A 10 12.78 17.92 -9.05
N LEU A 11 13.27 17.08 -8.12
CA LEU A 11 12.69 15.77 -7.83
C LEU A 11 11.24 15.89 -7.36
N ARG A 12 10.93 16.83 -6.46
CA ARG A 12 9.57 17.00 -5.95
C ARG A 12 8.57 17.38 -7.06
N LYS A 13 9.00 18.19 -8.03
CA LYS A 13 8.16 18.54 -9.19
C LYS A 13 7.85 17.33 -10.08
N HIS A 14 8.81 16.44 -10.29
CA HIS A 14 8.57 15.18 -11.02
C HIS A 14 7.60 14.27 -10.25
N LEU A 15 7.78 14.16 -8.92
CA LEU A 15 6.86 13.39 -8.09
C LEU A 15 5.42 13.93 -8.15
N ARG A 16 5.23 15.25 -8.17
CA ARG A 16 3.88 15.86 -8.35
C ARG A 16 3.24 15.50 -9.68
N VAL A 17 4.01 15.36 -10.75
CA VAL A 17 3.50 14.89 -12.05
C VAL A 17 3.03 13.44 -11.96
N LEU A 18 3.81 12.57 -11.32
CA LEU A 18 3.42 11.16 -11.11
C LEU A 18 2.22 11.02 -10.17
N GLU A 19 2.14 11.84 -9.12
CA GLU A 19 1.04 11.88 -8.16
C GLU A 19 -0.26 12.49 -8.73
N ALA A 20 -0.22 13.10 -9.91
CA ALA A 20 -1.43 13.59 -10.58
C ALA A 20 -2.34 12.44 -11.06
N PHE A 21 -1.75 11.26 -11.28
CA PHE A 21 -2.46 10.05 -11.69
C PHE A 21 -2.98 9.30 -10.46
N ASP A 22 -4.21 8.82 -10.54
CA ASP A 22 -4.83 7.99 -9.51
C ASP A 22 -5.71 6.90 -10.15
N THR A 23 -6.27 5.99 -9.35
CA THR A 23 -7.07 4.88 -9.88
C THR A 23 -8.39 5.29 -10.54
N LEU A 24 -8.90 6.49 -10.24
CA LEU A 24 -10.10 7.04 -10.88
C LEU A 24 -9.75 7.84 -12.14
N ARG A 25 -8.53 8.37 -12.22
CA ARG A 25 -7.99 9.12 -13.37
C ARG A 25 -6.64 8.55 -13.83
N PRO A 26 -6.63 7.34 -14.41
CA PRO A 26 -5.40 6.71 -14.89
C PRO A 26 -4.89 7.28 -16.22
N PHE A 27 -5.71 8.03 -16.94
CA PHE A 27 -5.39 8.66 -18.22
C PHE A 27 -5.63 10.17 -18.10
N LEU A 28 -4.60 10.97 -18.40
CA LEU A 28 -4.66 12.43 -18.27
C LEU A 28 -4.02 13.12 -19.46
N THR A 29 -4.61 14.20 -19.93
CA THR A 29 -3.97 15.13 -20.86
C THR A 29 -2.89 15.96 -20.16
N LEU A 30 -1.99 16.57 -20.94
CA LEU A 30 -0.96 17.47 -20.38
C LEU A 30 -1.57 18.62 -19.56
N THR A 31 -2.71 19.16 -20.01
CA THR A 31 -3.39 20.27 -19.31
C THR A 31 -3.91 19.82 -17.96
N GLU A 32 -4.50 18.62 -17.87
CA GLU A 32 -4.99 18.06 -16.61
C GLU A 32 -3.83 17.72 -15.66
N ILE A 33 -2.72 17.19 -16.18
CA ILE A 33 -1.49 16.98 -15.40
C ILE A 33 -0.99 18.30 -14.84
N ALA A 34 -0.85 19.34 -15.67
CA ALA A 34 -0.37 20.65 -15.24
C ALA A 34 -1.26 21.25 -14.14
N HIS A 35 -2.58 21.15 -14.31
CA HIS A 35 -3.56 21.64 -13.35
C HIS A 35 -3.49 20.86 -12.03
N THR A 36 -3.63 19.53 -12.05
CA THR A 36 -3.61 18.68 -10.84
C THR A 36 -2.25 18.76 -10.13
N ALA A 37 -1.16 18.77 -10.89
CA ALA A 37 0.18 18.91 -10.32
C ALA A 37 0.46 20.34 -9.86
N GLY A 38 -0.38 21.35 -10.13
CA GLY A 38 -0.18 22.76 -9.75
C GLY A 38 1.09 23.38 -10.36
N LEU A 39 1.33 23.11 -11.65
CA LEU A 39 2.52 23.53 -12.39
C LEU A 39 2.14 24.42 -13.58
N ALA A 40 3.01 25.38 -13.91
CA ALA A 40 2.86 26.16 -15.14
C ALA A 40 2.95 25.24 -16.38
N PRO A 41 2.16 25.49 -17.46
CA PRO A 41 2.10 24.60 -18.62
C PRO A 41 3.45 24.29 -19.26
N SER A 42 4.34 25.29 -19.37
CA SER A 42 5.70 25.11 -19.90
C SER A 42 6.57 24.21 -19.01
N THR A 43 6.39 24.27 -17.69
CA THR A 43 7.10 23.42 -16.74
C THR A 43 6.56 22.00 -16.79
N ALA A 44 5.23 21.83 -16.80
CA ALA A 44 4.59 20.52 -16.92
C ALA A 44 5.01 19.82 -18.21
N HIS A 45 5.00 20.52 -19.35
CA HIS A 45 5.43 19.97 -20.64
C HIS A 45 6.86 19.41 -20.57
N ARG A 46 7.79 20.18 -20.01
CA ARG A 46 9.19 19.76 -19.89
C ARG A 46 9.35 18.53 -18.98
N LEU A 47 8.67 18.51 -17.83
CA LEU A 47 8.76 17.40 -16.88
C LEU A 47 8.10 16.12 -17.40
N VAL A 48 6.94 16.24 -18.08
CA VAL A 48 6.26 15.12 -18.72
C VAL A 48 7.14 14.52 -19.82
N ALA A 49 7.75 15.34 -20.66
CA ALA A 49 8.66 14.86 -21.71
C ALA A 49 9.90 14.14 -21.13
N GLN A 50 10.43 14.61 -20.00
CA GLN A 50 11.53 13.93 -19.30
C GLN A 50 11.09 12.57 -18.75
N LEU A 51 9.92 12.49 -18.11
CA LEU A 51 9.38 11.23 -17.60
C LEU A 51 9.00 10.25 -18.73
N GLU A 52 8.51 10.76 -19.87
CA GLU A 52 8.23 9.96 -21.07
C GLU A 52 9.50 9.38 -21.68
N ALA A 53 10.56 10.18 -21.83
CA ALA A 53 11.86 9.72 -22.33
C ALA A 53 12.48 8.64 -21.42
N GLU A 54 12.25 8.75 -20.11
CA GLU A 54 12.65 7.75 -19.12
C GLU A 54 11.63 6.60 -18.99
N GLY A 55 10.58 6.51 -19.81
CA GLY A 55 9.59 5.42 -19.75
C GLY A 55 8.77 5.35 -18.45
N MET A 56 8.80 6.42 -17.64
CA MET A 56 7.99 6.57 -16.43
C MET A 56 6.57 7.05 -16.74
N LEU A 57 6.38 7.70 -17.90
CA LEU A 57 5.08 7.98 -18.50
C LEU A 57 5.04 7.41 -19.92
N GLU A 58 3.84 7.06 -20.36
CA GLU A 58 3.59 6.63 -21.74
C GLU A 58 2.52 7.50 -22.35
N ARG A 59 2.79 8.03 -23.54
CA ARG A 59 1.82 8.81 -24.31
C ARG A 59 0.98 7.89 -25.20
N LEU A 60 -0.33 8.03 -25.10
CA LEU A 60 -1.30 7.25 -25.86
C LEU A 60 -1.67 7.94 -27.20
N PRO A 61 -2.27 7.19 -28.17
CA PRO A 61 -2.65 7.75 -29.48
C PRO A 61 -3.59 8.95 -29.40
N ASP A 62 -4.44 9.02 -28.37
CA ASP A 62 -5.39 10.10 -28.12
C ASP A 62 -4.75 11.33 -27.43
N ARG A 63 -3.42 11.35 -27.29
CA ARG A 63 -2.61 12.38 -26.62
C ARG A 63 -2.81 12.47 -25.10
N THR A 64 -3.46 11.49 -24.49
CA THR A 64 -3.41 11.30 -23.04
C THR A 64 -2.10 10.61 -22.64
N TYR A 65 -1.77 10.68 -21.36
CA TYR A 65 -0.64 9.99 -20.75
C TYR A 65 -1.16 9.00 -19.72
N ARG A 66 -0.36 7.96 -19.46
CA ARG A 66 -0.51 7.04 -18.32
C ARG A 66 0.83 6.81 -17.63
N LEU A 67 0.81 6.25 -16.43
CA LEU A 67 2.03 5.74 -15.79
C LEU A 67 2.66 4.62 -16.64
N GLY A 68 3.96 4.73 -16.89
CA GLY A 68 4.70 3.81 -17.76
C GLY A 68 5.18 2.54 -17.06
N VAL A 69 5.45 1.50 -17.84
CA VAL A 69 5.83 0.17 -17.33
C VAL A 69 7.11 0.18 -16.48
N ARG A 70 8.03 1.14 -16.69
CA ARG A 70 9.28 1.23 -15.93
C ARG A 70 9.06 1.45 -14.44
N LEU A 71 7.97 2.12 -14.04
CA LEU A 71 7.59 2.26 -12.64
C LEU A 71 7.28 0.90 -12.00
N TRP A 72 6.63 0.00 -12.75
CA TRP A 72 6.40 -1.37 -12.30
C TRP A 72 7.69 -2.18 -12.24
N GLU A 73 8.60 -2.03 -13.20
CA GLU A 73 9.92 -2.68 -13.17
C GLU A 73 10.73 -2.30 -11.92
N PHE A 74 10.65 -1.04 -11.47
CA PHE A 74 11.29 -0.65 -10.21
C PHE A 74 10.60 -1.28 -9.00
N ALA A 75 9.27 -1.31 -9.00
CA ALA A 75 8.50 -1.91 -7.93
C ALA A 75 8.71 -3.43 -7.82
N SER A 76 8.96 -4.14 -8.93
CA SER A 76 9.16 -5.60 -8.98
C SER A 76 10.56 -6.06 -8.58
N ARG A 77 11.56 -5.18 -8.62
CA ARG A 77 12.94 -5.49 -8.19
C ARG A 77 13.11 -5.61 -6.68
N THR A 78 12.14 -5.15 -5.90
CA THR A 78 12.19 -5.19 -4.44
C THR A 78 10.99 -5.98 -3.91
N PRO A 79 11.19 -6.91 -2.96
CA PRO A 79 10.19 -7.45 -2.02
C PRO A 79 9.53 -6.39 -1.14
N GLY A 80 8.97 -5.35 -1.74
CA GLY A 80 8.11 -4.40 -1.07
C GLY A 80 6.64 -4.84 -1.15
N ALA A 81 5.77 -3.84 -1.32
CA ALA A 81 4.33 -4.03 -1.48
C ALA A 81 3.95 -5.02 -2.60
N LEU A 82 4.72 -5.10 -3.70
CA LEU A 82 4.39 -6.00 -4.81
C LEU A 82 4.59 -7.48 -4.45
N GLY A 83 5.65 -7.81 -3.70
CA GLY A 83 5.89 -9.19 -3.24
C GLY A 83 4.95 -9.62 -2.16
N LEU A 84 4.71 -8.72 -1.18
CA LEU A 84 3.71 -8.95 -0.17
C LEU A 84 2.33 -9.22 -0.82
N ARG A 85 1.95 -8.46 -1.85
CA ARG A 85 0.71 -8.66 -2.58
C ARG A 85 0.64 -10.06 -3.21
N GLU A 86 1.70 -10.50 -3.88
CA GLU A 86 1.74 -11.82 -4.52
C GLU A 86 1.67 -12.96 -3.49
N LEU A 87 2.42 -12.86 -2.40
CA LEU A 87 2.40 -13.83 -1.30
C LEU A 87 1.05 -13.86 -0.57
N ALA A 88 0.37 -12.71 -0.43
CA ALA A 88 -0.90 -12.61 0.25
C ALA A 88 -2.10 -13.07 -0.59
N ARG A 89 -2.01 -13.02 -1.93
CA ARG A 89 -3.12 -13.29 -2.85
C ARG A 89 -3.83 -14.63 -2.61
N PRO A 90 -3.15 -15.78 -2.45
CA PRO A 90 -3.82 -17.05 -2.20
C PRO A 90 -4.63 -17.05 -0.90
N TRP A 91 -4.07 -16.49 0.17
CA TRP A 91 -4.73 -16.37 1.48
C TRP A 91 -5.92 -15.42 1.43
N MET A 92 -5.77 -14.27 0.78
CA MET A 92 -6.85 -13.32 0.54
C MET A 92 -7.98 -13.95 -0.26
N SER A 93 -7.68 -14.78 -1.26
CA SER A 93 -8.68 -15.48 -2.07
C SER A 93 -9.51 -16.45 -1.21
N GLY A 94 -8.89 -17.20 -0.30
CA GLY A 94 -9.59 -18.07 0.64
C GLY A 94 -10.53 -17.30 1.58
N VAL A 95 -10.06 -16.18 2.14
CA VAL A 95 -10.90 -15.29 2.96
C VAL A 95 -12.06 -14.73 2.13
N HIS A 96 -11.77 -14.25 0.93
CA HIS A 96 -12.75 -13.65 0.04
C HIS A 96 -13.85 -14.66 -0.37
N ALA A 97 -13.48 -15.89 -0.70
CA ALA A 97 -14.41 -16.96 -1.04
C ALA A 97 -15.38 -17.27 0.11
N ARG A 98 -14.91 -17.19 1.37
CA ARG A 98 -15.74 -17.48 2.55
C ARG A 98 -16.61 -16.30 2.99
N VAL A 99 -16.09 -15.08 2.91
CA VAL A 99 -16.75 -13.85 3.37
C VAL A 99 -17.68 -13.28 2.30
N ARG A 100 -17.33 -13.43 1.01
CA ARG A 100 -18.07 -12.91 -0.16
C ARG A 100 -18.37 -11.40 -0.11
N GLN A 101 -17.52 -10.62 0.54
CA GLN A 101 -17.57 -9.16 0.61
C GLN A 101 -16.23 -8.58 0.12
N HIS A 102 -15.66 -7.59 0.81
CA HIS A 102 -14.33 -7.09 0.49
C HIS A 102 -13.26 -7.77 1.33
N THR A 103 -12.14 -8.11 0.70
CA THR A 103 -10.90 -8.52 1.39
C THR A 103 -9.77 -7.62 0.90
N GLN A 104 -9.03 -7.02 1.82
CA GLN A 104 -8.08 -5.93 1.52
C GLN A 104 -6.77 -6.12 2.26
N LEU A 105 -5.68 -5.72 1.62
CA LEU A 105 -4.35 -5.68 2.20
C LEU A 105 -3.81 -4.25 2.15
N GLY A 106 -3.50 -3.71 3.33
CA GLY A 106 -3.02 -2.36 3.49
C GLY A 106 -1.62 -2.31 4.11
N VAL A 107 -0.79 -1.41 3.62
CA VAL A 107 0.52 -1.08 4.20
C VAL A 107 0.53 0.37 4.67
N ARG A 108 1.39 0.69 5.64
CA ARG A 108 1.56 2.07 6.10
C ARG A 108 2.29 2.89 5.05
N SER A 109 1.76 4.07 4.74
CA SER A 109 2.38 5.05 3.86
C SER A 109 2.30 6.43 4.53
N GLY A 110 3.33 6.77 5.31
CA GLY A 110 3.32 7.98 6.15
C GLY A 110 2.21 7.91 7.19
N ARG A 111 1.24 8.83 7.10
CA ARG A 111 0.07 8.94 8.00
C ARG A 111 -1.16 8.16 7.52
N ASP A 112 -1.06 7.54 6.36
CA ASP A 112 -2.17 6.89 5.67
C ASP A 112 -1.93 5.39 5.50
N VAL A 113 -3.01 4.68 5.23
CA VAL A 113 -2.99 3.32 4.70
C VAL A 113 -3.00 3.40 3.18
N LEU A 114 -2.06 2.71 2.55
CA LEU A 114 -2.07 2.40 1.13
C LEU A 114 -2.59 0.98 0.93
N PHE A 115 -3.74 0.83 0.28
CA PHE A 115 -4.27 -0.48 -0.08
C PHE A 115 -3.65 -0.99 -1.36
N ILE A 116 -2.91 -2.10 -1.25
CA ILE A 116 -2.10 -2.68 -2.34
C ILE A 116 -2.80 -3.86 -3.02
N GLU A 117 -3.82 -4.43 -2.40
CA GLU A 117 -4.68 -5.46 -2.99
C GLU A 117 -6.09 -5.38 -2.43
N ARG A 118 -7.09 -5.64 -3.27
CA ARG A 118 -8.51 -5.74 -2.87
C ARG A 118 -9.26 -6.70 -3.78
N MET A 119 -9.95 -7.64 -3.16
CA MET A 119 -10.92 -8.53 -3.80
C MET A 119 -12.33 -8.15 -3.38
N SER A 120 -13.25 -8.07 -4.33
CA SER A 120 -14.66 -7.66 -4.11
C SER A 120 -15.61 -8.52 -4.95
N THR A 121 -16.74 -8.90 -4.36
CA THR A 121 -17.87 -9.46 -5.11
C THR A 121 -18.73 -8.32 -5.68
N ARG A 122 -19.56 -8.62 -6.69
CA ARG A 122 -20.48 -7.63 -7.29
C ARG A 122 -21.55 -7.13 -6.32
N GLU A 123 -21.95 -7.97 -5.38
CA GLU A 123 -23.01 -7.73 -4.38
C GLU A 123 -22.44 -7.26 -3.02
N ALA A 124 -21.17 -6.89 -2.97
CA ALA A 124 -20.54 -6.45 -1.74
C ALA A 124 -21.13 -5.12 -1.24
N VAL A 125 -21.08 -4.91 0.07
CA VAL A 125 -21.47 -3.65 0.72
C VAL A 125 -20.65 -2.47 0.17
N ILE A 126 -21.07 -1.23 0.43
CA ILE A 126 -20.25 -0.08 0.03
C ILE A 126 -18.90 -0.10 0.76
N ASN A 127 -17.83 0.15 0.00
CA ASN A 127 -16.49 0.32 0.53
C ASN A 127 -15.93 1.67 0.06
N ALA A 128 -15.87 2.61 1.00
CA ALA A 128 -15.39 3.97 0.77
C ALA A 128 -13.86 4.10 0.75
N THR A 129 -13.12 2.99 0.68
CA THR A 129 -11.66 2.98 0.47
C THR A 129 -11.34 2.71 -1.01
N LEU A 130 -10.49 3.55 -1.60
CA LEU A 130 -10.01 3.42 -2.98
C LEU A 130 -8.72 2.56 -3.00
N ILE A 131 -8.63 1.60 -3.92
CA ILE A 131 -7.36 0.91 -4.23
C ILE A 131 -6.40 1.96 -4.77
N GLY A 132 -5.13 1.97 -4.36
CA GLY A 132 -4.18 3.03 -4.77
C GLY A 132 -4.45 4.43 -4.21
N GLY A 133 -5.56 4.63 -3.51
CA GLY A 133 -5.84 5.83 -2.72
C GLY A 133 -5.30 5.73 -1.30
N ARG A 134 -5.11 6.89 -0.65
CA ARG A 134 -4.66 7.00 0.75
C ARG A 134 -5.86 7.14 1.67
N THR A 135 -5.96 6.29 2.69
CA THR A 135 -6.98 6.40 3.74
C THR A 135 -6.31 6.77 5.07
N PRO A 136 -6.75 7.83 5.77
CA PRO A 136 -6.16 8.20 7.06
C PRO A 136 -6.18 7.02 8.04
N MET A 137 -5.06 6.76 8.71
CA MET A 137 -4.96 5.60 9.62
C MET A 137 -6.04 5.58 10.73
N PRO A 138 -6.42 6.69 11.37
CA PRO A 138 -7.39 6.68 12.48
C PRO A 138 -8.80 6.23 12.13
N VAL A 139 -9.19 6.27 10.84
CA VAL A 139 -10.58 6.02 10.43
C VAL A 139 -10.84 4.59 9.94
N SER A 140 -9.80 3.81 9.68
CA SER A 140 -9.91 2.46 9.10
C SER A 140 -9.41 1.39 10.06
N SER A 141 -9.98 0.17 9.97
CA SER A 141 -9.55 -0.96 10.81
C SER A 141 -8.09 -1.32 10.53
N SER A 142 -7.71 -1.42 9.26
CA SER A 142 -6.31 -1.62 8.83
C SER A 142 -5.39 -0.52 9.36
N GLY A 143 -5.85 0.74 9.32
CA GLY A 143 -5.06 1.87 9.80
C GLY A 143 -4.85 1.85 11.31
N LEU A 144 -5.85 1.45 12.10
CA LEU A 144 -5.67 1.27 13.53
C LEU A 144 -4.73 0.13 13.87
N VAL A 145 -4.76 -0.98 13.13
CA VAL A 145 -3.77 -2.07 13.27
C VAL A 145 -2.37 -1.55 12.99
N LEU A 146 -2.16 -0.85 11.87
CA LEU A 146 -0.85 -0.31 11.53
C LEU A 146 -0.36 0.74 12.54
N LEU A 147 -1.21 1.70 12.89
CA LEU A 147 -0.88 2.77 13.82
C LEU A 147 -0.68 2.27 15.25
N ALA A 148 -1.39 1.20 15.64
CA ALA A 148 -1.18 0.57 16.93
C ALA A 148 0.26 0.05 17.04
N HIS A 149 0.90 -0.38 15.97
CA HIS A 149 2.28 -0.90 16.04
C HIS A 149 3.32 0.07 15.48
N ALA A 150 2.93 1.31 15.15
CA ALA A 150 3.84 2.35 14.72
C ALA A 150 4.63 2.96 15.88
N ASP A 151 5.73 3.62 15.54
CA ASP A 151 6.53 4.41 16.46
C ASP A 151 5.76 5.64 17.00
N PRO A 152 6.16 6.20 18.16
CA PRO A 152 5.48 7.34 18.77
C PRO A 152 5.47 8.61 17.90
N GLU A 153 6.49 8.81 17.06
CA GLU A 153 6.61 9.97 16.17
C GLU A 153 5.50 9.93 15.10
N THR A 154 5.30 8.77 14.47
CA THR A 154 4.19 8.54 13.53
C THR A 154 2.83 8.84 14.15
N LEU A 155 2.60 8.46 15.42
CA LEU A 155 1.35 8.80 16.10
C LEU A 155 1.22 10.31 16.35
N GLY A 156 2.32 10.98 16.72
CA GLY A 156 2.36 12.43 16.84
C GLY A 156 1.99 13.13 15.53
N ASP A 157 2.56 12.70 14.41
CA ASP A 157 2.28 13.24 13.08
C ASP A 157 0.81 13.06 12.66
N VAL A 158 0.23 11.90 12.95
CA VAL A 158 -1.18 11.61 12.67
C VAL A 158 -2.10 12.49 13.51
N VAL A 159 -1.78 12.70 14.80
CA VAL A 159 -2.55 13.57 15.69
C VAL A 159 -2.46 15.02 15.25
N ALA A 160 -1.26 15.50 14.95
CA ALA A 160 -1.03 16.87 14.49
C ALA A 160 -1.74 17.17 13.15
N ALA A 161 -1.83 16.17 12.28
CA ALA A 161 -2.56 16.27 11.01
C ALA A 161 -4.07 16.46 11.17
N GLY A 162 -4.64 15.84 12.21
CA GLY A 162 -6.07 15.56 12.27
C GLY A 162 -6.55 14.61 11.15
N TRP A 163 -7.84 14.30 11.18
CA TRP A 163 -8.50 13.48 10.16
C TRP A 163 -9.99 13.84 10.09
N PRO A 164 -10.63 13.64 8.93
CA PRO A 164 -12.05 13.93 8.77
C PRO A 164 -12.92 13.00 9.61
N ARG A 165 -14.04 13.54 10.09
CA ARG A 165 -15.14 12.76 10.67
C ARG A 165 -16.09 12.35 9.55
N PHE A 166 -16.25 11.06 9.29
CA PHE A 166 -17.14 10.55 8.24
C PHE A 166 -18.54 10.26 8.76
N THR A 167 -18.65 9.70 9.96
CA THR A 167 -19.91 9.30 10.59
C THR A 167 -19.94 9.70 12.06
N ALA A 168 -21.05 9.40 12.73
CA ALA A 168 -21.14 9.59 14.17
C ALA A 168 -20.13 8.71 14.95
N GLN A 169 -19.75 7.56 14.38
CA GLN A 169 -18.91 6.52 14.97
C GLN A 169 -17.41 6.71 14.67
N THR A 170 -17.04 7.60 13.73
CA THR A 170 -15.62 7.90 13.49
C THR A 170 -14.95 8.35 14.79
N ILE A 171 -13.77 7.79 15.09
CA ILE A 171 -12.98 8.18 16.27
C ILE A 171 -12.60 9.65 16.13
N VAL A 172 -12.80 10.45 17.17
CA VAL A 172 -12.42 11.87 17.18
C VAL A 172 -11.55 12.15 18.40
N GLY A 173 -10.42 12.82 18.18
CA GLY A 173 -9.52 13.25 19.23
C GLY A 173 -8.47 12.22 19.64
N GLU A 174 -7.34 12.74 20.12
CA GLU A 174 -6.15 11.95 20.47
C GLU A 174 -6.42 10.95 21.60
N ALA A 175 -7.11 11.36 22.67
CA ALA A 175 -7.36 10.49 23.82
C ALA A 175 -8.16 9.23 23.43
N ALA A 176 -9.21 9.41 22.62
CA ALA A 176 -10.03 8.31 22.10
C ALA A 176 -9.22 7.40 21.16
N LEU A 177 -8.41 7.98 20.28
CA LEU A 177 -7.50 7.23 19.40
C LEU A 177 -6.53 6.39 20.22
N ARG A 178 -5.80 6.97 21.18
CA ARG A 178 -4.86 6.24 22.05
C ARG A 178 -5.52 5.12 22.84
N ALA A 179 -6.74 5.34 23.35
CA ALA A 179 -7.51 4.29 24.00
C ALA A 179 -7.83 3.14 23.05
N ARG A 180 -8.23 3.43 21.80
CA ARG A 180 -8.50 2.41 20.79
C ARG A 180 -7.25 1.64 20.39
N LEU A 181 -6.13 2.32 20.16
CA LEU A 181 -4.86 1.68 19.80
C LEU A 181 -4.37 0.72 20.89
N ARG A 182 -4.54 1.07 22.17
CA ARG A 182 -4.24 0.16 23.30
C ARG A 182 -5.07 -1.13 23.23
N ARG A 183 -6.38 -1.03 22.93
CA ARG A 183 -7.23 -2.20 22.74
C ARG A 183 -6.79 -3.04 21.54
N VAL A 184 -6.49 -2.41 20.41
CA VAL A 184 -6.00 -3.12 19.21
C VAL A 184 -4.72 -3.91 19.51
N ARG A 185 -3.77 -3.34 20.28
CA ARG A 185 -2.57 -4.08 20.73
C ARG A 185 -2.90 -5.27 21.62
N ALA A 186 -3.84 -5.11 22.55
CA ALA A 186 -4.20 -6.15 23.51
C ALA A 186 -5.01 -7.29 22.86
N ASP A 187 -5.93 -6.93 21.98
CA ASP A 187 -6.88 -7.86 21.36
C ASP A 187 -6.29 -8.52 20.11
N GLY A 188 -5.28 -7.90 19.46
CA GLY A 188 -4.66 -8.38 18.24
C GLY A 188 -5.47 -8.11 16.95
N PHE A 189 -6.55 -7.32 17.04
CA PHE A 189 -7.37 -6.95 15.89
C PHE A 189 -8.02 -5.58 16.07
N ALA A 190 -8.49 -5.00 14.96
CA ALA A 190 -9.36 -3.83 14.97
C ALA A 190 -10.73 -4.18 14.37
N ASP A 191 -11.79 -3.67 14.98
CA ASP A 191 -13.17 -3.91 14.58
C ASP A 191 -13.97 -2.59 14.66
N LEU A 192 -14.41 -2.07 13.53
CA LEU A 192 -14.93 -0.71 13.37
C LEU A 192 -16.29 -0.73 12.66
N PRO A 193 -17.41 -0.89 13.40
CA PRO A 193 -18.75 -0.80 12.84
C PRO A 193 -19.13 0.65 12.53
N GLY A 194 -19.40 0.96 11.26
CA GLY A 194 -19.94 2.26 10.85
C GLY A 194 -18.96 3.42 10.82
N HIS A 195 -17.64 3.21 10.90
CA HIS A 195 -16.68 4.31 11.09
C HIS A 195 -16.47 5.22 9.86
N ILE A 196 -16.58 4.67 8.65
CA ILE A 196 -16.43 5.41 7.38
C ILE A 196 -17.79 5.54 6.67
N HIS A 197 -18.61 4.49 6.74
CA HIS A 197 -19.97 4.47 6.20
C HIS A 197 -20.86 3.65 7.13
N ASP A 198 -22.06 4.13 7.44
CA ASP A 198 -22.93 3.55 8.49
C ASP A 198 -23.30 2.09 8.22
N GLN A 199 -23.46 1.72 6.95
CA GLN A 199 -23.79 0.35 6.53
C GLN A 199 -22.58 -0.61 6.48
N SER A 200 -21.37 -0.13 6.72
CA SER A 200 -20.13 -0.88 6.52
C SER A 200 -19.36 -1.05 7.83
N ARG A 201 -18.80 -2.24 8.03
CA ARG A 201 -17.96 -2.58 9.19
C ARG A 201 -16.61 -3.08 8.70
N GLY A 202 -15.54 -2.41 9.16
CA GLY A 202 -14.18 -2.81 8.86
C GLY A 202 -13.61 -3.70 9.96
N VAL A 203 -13.01 -4.83 9.60
CA VAL A 203 -12.31 -5.72 10.54
C VAL A 203 -10.91 -5.97 9.99
N ALA A 204 -9.87 -5.88 10.81
CA ALA A 204 -8.49 -6.12 10.36
C ALA A 204 -7.62 -6.74 11.45
N VAL A 205 -6.60 -7.48 11.02
CA VAL A 205 -5.57 -8.13 11.85
C VAL A 205 -4.17 -7.77 11.33
N PRO A 206 -3.13 -7.80 12.17
CA PRO A 206 -1.76 -7.55 11.72
C PRO A 206 -1.23 -8.72 10.88
N VAL A 207 -0.47 -8.39 9.84
CA VAL A 207 0.45 -9.30 9.16
C VAL A 207 1.85 -8.96 9.66
N MET A 208 2.51 -9.94 10.28
CA MET A 208 3.84 -9.75 10.82
C MET A 208 4.86 -9.89 9.70
N GLY A 209 5.89 -9.05 9.75
CA GLY A 209 7.10 -9.18 8.94
C GLY A 209 8.26 -9.74 9.76
N PRO A 210 9.45 -9.83 9.13
CA PRO A 210 10.67 -10.22 9.81
C PRO A 210 10.90 -9.42 11.09
N HIS A 211 11.50 -10.06 12.10
CA HIS A 211 11.81 -9.45 13.41
C HIS A 211 10.58 -9.01 14.23
N GLY A 212 9.39 -9.54 13.95
CA GLY A 212 8.20 -9.31 14.76
C GLY A 212 7.59 -7.91 14.62
N VAL A 213 7.89 -7.22 13.53
CA VAL A 213 7.30 -5.90 13.21
C VAL A 213 6.01 -6.10 12.42
N VAL A 214 4.96 -5.33 12.71
CA VAL A 214 3.74 -5.33 11.87
C VAL A 214 4.07 -4.68 10.53
N TYR A 215 4.04 -5.48 9.48
CA TYR A 215 4.42 -5.07 8.13
C TYR A 215 3.22 -4.60 7.31
N ALA A 216 2.06 -5.23 7.52
CA ALA A 216 0.82 -4.91 6.84
C ALA A 216 -0.40 -5.19 7.74
N ALA A 217 -1.58 -4.83 7.26
CA ALA A 217 -2.85 -5.21 7.86
C ALA A 217 -3.73 -5.91 6.82
N LEU A 218 -4.20 -7.11 7.17
CA LEU A 218 -5.16 -7.88 6.38
C LEU A 218 -6.55 -7.64 6.97
N GLY A 219 -7.51 -7.23 6.14
CA GLY A 219 -8.85 -6.92 6.63
C GLY A 219 -9.96 -7.22 5.66
N VAL A 220 -11.18 -7.13 6.17
CA VAL A 220 -12.41 -7.18 5.38
C VAL A 220 -13.28 -5.96 5.65
N VAL A 221 -14.10 -5.63 4.66
CA VAL A 221 -15.24 -4.72 4.83
C VAL A 221 -16.50 -5.52 4.56
N ILE A 222 -17.39 -5.57 5.55
CA ILE A 222 -18.60 -6.38 5.59
C ILE A 222 -19.83 -5.51 5.95
N PRO A 223 -21.06 -6.00 5.75
CA PRO A 223 -22.26 -5.32 6.22
C PRO A 223 -22.22 -5.05 7.73
N ASN A 224 -22.67 -3.87 8.12
CA ASN A 224 -22.86 -3.49 9.51
C ASN A 224 -24.28 -3.88 9.99
N ASP A 225 -24.53 -5.18 10.11
CA ASP A 225 -25.85 -5.74 10.44
C ASP A 225 -25.96 -6.28 11.89
N GLY A 226 -25.00 -5.90 12.75
CA GLY A 226 -24.97 -6.29 14.16
C GLY A 226 -24.48 -7.72 14.44
N ARG A 227 -24.17 -8.52 13.42
CA ARG A 227 -23.63 -9.88 13.62
C ARG A 227 -22.26 -9.86 14.31
N SER A 228 -21.91 -10.94 15.00
CA SER A 228 -20.59 -11.08 15.62
C SER A 228 -19.49 -11.18 14.55
N ALA A 229 -18.40 -10.43 14.73
CA ALA A 229 -17.22 -10.49 13.87
C ALA A 229 -16.23 -11.60 14.28
N ARG A 230 -16.49 -12.37 15.34
CA ARG A 230 -15.53 -13.33 15.91
C ARG A 230 -15.01 -14.34 14.88
N GLY A 231 -15.90 -15.01 14.15
CA GLY A 231 -15.49 -15.98 13.12
C GLY A 231 -14.72 -15.36 11.96
N ILE A 232 -14.95 -14.08 11.67
CA ILE A 232 -14.20 -13.33 10.65
C ILE A 232 -12.80 -13.00 11.18
N ILE A 233 -12.68 -12.60 12.44
CA ILE A 233 -11.39 -12.33 13.10
C ILE A 233 -10.54 -13.60 13.13
N GLU A 234 -11.12 -14.74 13.51
CA GLU A 234 -10.43 -16.04 13.52
C GLU A 234 -9.94 -16.43 12.11
N LEU A 235 -10.80 -16.30 11.09
CA LEU A 235 -10.46 -16.54 9.69
C LEU A 235 -9.33 -15.61 9.20
N LEU A 236 -9.42 -14.30 9.51
CA LEU A 236 -8.40 -13.32 9.17
C LEU A 236 -7.07 -13.61 9.85
N THR A 237 -7.10 -14.00 11.11
CA THR A 237 -5.90 -14.33 11.90
C THR A 237 -5.17 -15.53 11.28
N LEU A 238 -5.92 -16.58 10.91
CA LEU A 238 -5.36 -17.74 10.22
C LEU A 238 -4.72 -17.36 8.89
N ALA A 239 -5.42 -16.54 8.08
CA ALA A 239 -4.93 -16.08 6.80
C ALA A 239 -3.67 -15.21 6.97
N ALA A 240 -3.66 -14.27 7.92
CA ALA A 240 -2.52 -13.41 8.21
C ALA A 240 -1.29 -14.20 8.69
N ALA A 241 -1.48 -15.26 9.48
CA ALA A 241 -0.40 -16.18 9.84
C ALA A 241 0.17 -16.91 8.61
N GLY A 242 -0.68 -17.27 7.65
CA GLY A 242 -0.25 -17.82 6.36
C GLY A 242 0.57 -16.85 5.52
N VAL A 243 0.13 -15.59 5.44
CA VAL A 243 0.88 -14.52 4.76
C VAL A 243 2.21 -14.26 5.46
N THR A 244 2.21 -14.24 6.80
CA THR A 244 3.43 -14.05 7.62
C THR A 244 4.46 -15.12 7.32
N ARG A 245 4.07 -16.40 7.32
CA ARG A 245 4.99 -17.50 6.98
C ARG A 245 5.53 -17.38 5.56
N ALA A 246 4.66 -17.11 4.58
CA ALA A 246 5.09 -16.92 3.20
C ALA A 246 6.07 -15.74 3.05
N LEU A 247 5.91 -14.69 3.85
CA LEU A 247 6.83 -13.56 3.92
C LEU A 247 8.15 -13.94 4.58
N GLU A 248 8.14 -14.69 5.69
CA GLU A 248 9.34 -15.19 6.34
C GLU A 248 10.15 -16.10 5.41
N ASP A 249 9.51 -17.06 4.74
CA ASP A 249 10.13 -17.98 3.78
C ASP A 249 10.78 -17.22 2.61
N ALA A 250 10.13 -16.16 2.12
CA ALA A 250 10.66 -15.33 1.04
C ALA A 250 11.84 -14.43 1.47
N TYR A 251 12.01 -14.21 2.79
CA TYR A 251 13.03 -13.34 3.38
C TYR A 251 14.18 -14.11 4.06
N LEU A 252 14.09 -15.44 4.18
CA LEU A 252 15.18 -16.29 4.66
C LEU A 252 16.00 -16.82 3.46
N PRO A 253 17.33 -16.67 3.44
CA PRO A 253 18.17 -17.38 2.49
C PRO A 253 18.30 -18.85 2.92
N ASP A 254 18.26 -19.78 1.97
CA ASP A 254 18.67 -21.15 2.20
C ASP A 254 20.15 -21.17 2.68
N GLY A 255 20.36 -21.36 3.99
CA GLY A 255 21.62 -21.91 4.54
C GLY A 255 22.80 -20.99 4.92
N ALA A 256 22.66 -19.67 5.18
CA ALA A 256 23.80 -18.83 5.60
C ALA A 256 23.65 -18.18 6.99
N PRO A 257 24.73 -18.10 7.80
CA PRO A 257 24.69 -17.47 9.12
C PRO A 257 24.44 -15.95 8.98
N ALA A 258 23.70 -15.40 9.95
CA ALA A 258 23.37 -13.99 10.03
C ALA A 258 24.59 -13.13 9.72
N HIS A 259 24.50 -12.31 8.67
CA HIS A 259 25.22 -11.07 8.33
C HIS A 259 25.27 -10.93 6.79
N GLY A 260 24.15 -10.60 6.16
CA GLY A 260 24.13 -10.32 4.72
C GLY A 260 22.71 -10.26 4.15
N ARG A 261 22.33 -9.08 3.64
CA ARG A 261 21.05 -8.83 2.96
C ARG A 261 20.90 -9.75 1.74
N GLY A 262 20.08 -10.79 1.86
CA GLY A 262 19.59 -11.57 0.74
C GLY A 262 18.08 -11.41 0.67
N VAL A 263 17.60 -10.60 -0.26
CA VAL A 263 16.17 -10.35 -0.47
C VAL A 263 15.88 -10.86 -1.87
N HIS A 264 15.13 -11.97 -1.99
CA HIS A 264 14.84 -12.60 -3.28
C HIS A 264 14.08 -11.65 -4.20
N ALA A 265 14.56 -11.47 -5.43
CA ALA A 265 13.78 -10.79 -6.46
C ALA A 265 12.50 -11.61 -6.73
N LEU A 266 11.33 -10.97 -6.71
CA LEU A 266 10.02 -11.57 -7.04
C LEU A 266 9.87 -11.87 -8.54
N VAL A 267 10.96 -11.98 -9.27
CA VAL A 267 10.88 -12.59 -10.58
C VAL A 267 10.52 -14.04 -10.27
N ASN A 268 9.29 -14.44 -10.57
CA ASN A 268 8.86 -15.83 -10.53
C ASN A 268 9.64 -16.59 -11.63
N SER A 269 10.91 -16.85 -11.33
CA SER A 269 11.91 -17.46 -12.18
C SER A 269 12.47 -18.63 -11.42
N SER A 270 12.64 -19.76 -12.09
CA SER A 270 13.25 -20.92 -11.47
C SER A 270 14.69 -20.61 -11.05
N LEU A 271 15.24 -21.31 -10.05
CA LEU A 271 16.66 -21.19 -9.67
C LEU A 271 17.56 -21.38 -10.91
N ALA A 272 17.25 -22.35 -11.77
CA ALA A 272 17.95 -22.57 -13.03
C ALA A 272 17.88 -21.37 -14.00
N SER A 273 16.78 -20.60 -13.98
CA SER A 273 16.67 -19.37 -14.76
C SER A 273 17.51 -18.24 -14.17
N LEU A 274 17.56 -18.12 -12.84
CA LEU A 274 18.41 -17.13 -12.17
C LEU A 274 19.90 -17.42 -12.41
N ASP A 275 20.31 -18.69 -12.31
CA ASP A 275 21.69 -19.12 -12.58
C ASP A 275 22.09 -18.85 -14.04
N TYR A 276 21.18 -19.11 -14.99
CA TYR A 276 21.38 -18.80 -16.40
C TYR A 276 21.62 -17.30 -16.64
N PHE A 277 20.80 -16.43 -16.04
CA PHE A 277 20.97 -14.98 -16.19
C PHE A 277 22.22 -14.46 -15.48
N ALA A 278 22.62 -15.05 -14.36
CA ALA A 278 23.85 -14.73 -13.67
C ALA A 278 25.08 -15.05 -14.55
N GLY A 279 25.10 -16.24 -15.18
CA GLY A 279 26.18 -16.65 -16.09
C GLY A 279 26.34 -15.74 -17.32
N LEU A 280 25.24 -15.23 -17.87
CA LEU A 280 25.28 -14.26 -18.98
C LEU A 280 25.91 -12.90 -18.61
N GLY A 281 25.87 -12.53 -17.32
CA GLY A 281 26.49 -11.31 -16.82
C GLY A 281 28.01 -11.41 -16.73
N GLU A 282 28.52 -12.58 -16.34
CA GLU A 282 29.95 -12.86 -16.21
C GLU A 282 30.65 -12.96 -17.57
N GLU A 283 30.01 -13.59 -18.57
CA GLU A 283 30.52 -13.65 -19.94
C GLU A 283 30.59 -12.27 -20.61
N ARG A 284 29.64 -11.38 -20.31
CA ARG A 284 29.67 -9.98 -20.80
C ARG A 284 30.71 -9.12 -20.10
N ALA A 285 31.02 -9.39 -18.83
CA ALA A 285 32.07 -8.69 -18.08
C ALA A 285 33.48 -9.17 -18.46
N ALA A 286 33.64 -10.41 -18.91
CA ALA A 286 34.90 -10.96 -19.38
C ALA A 286 35.25 -10.58 -20.84
N ALA A 287 34.27 -10.06 -21.60
CA ALA A 287 34.41 -9.73 -23.02
C ALA A 287 34.53 -8.21 -23.31
N GLY A 288 34.69 -7.37 -22.29
CA GLY A 288 34.88 -5.91 -22.40
C GLY A 288 36.07 -5.43 -21.59
#